data_AF-A0A7V0PRL1-F1
#
_entry.id   AF-A0A7V0PRL1-F1
#
_cell.length_a   1.000
_cell.length_b   1.000
_cell.length_c   1.000
_cell.angle_alpha   90.00
_cell.angle_beta   90.00
_cell.angle_gamma   90.00
#
_symmetry.space_group_name_H-M   'P 1'
#
loop_
_entity.id
_entity.type
_entity.pdbx_description
1 polymer ?
#
loop_
_entity_poly.entity_id
_entity_poly.type
_entity_poly.pdbx_seq_one_letter_code
_entity_poly.pdbx_strand_id
1 'polypeptide(L)'
;MVAPIYYYSTNRQFSNQSSGDFERISFQEALFQGQAQDEGLFMPDRIPKVSPEELRQLPHMRYPEIASLVLGKFLRPEISASVLSQLAREAYTFEIAIESLGEKRYLMRLDQGPTASFKDFAAQMLARLMGYFNRNGNYLNLLVATSGDTGSAIGRAFQGIPGIFVYILYPRQEVSPKQEAQLTSINGNVRAVSVDGKFDDCQKMVKSAFLDPELRLFHLTSGNSINIGRLLPQMVYYFYAY
;
A
#
# COMPACT_ATOMS: atom_id res chain seq x y z
N MET A 1 12.26 9.59 -23.43
CA MET A 1 11.87 8.59 -22.42
C MET A 1 11.89 9.25 -21.05
N VAL A 2 10.88 9.00 -20.21
CA VAL A 2 10.89 9.52 -18.83
C VAL A 2 11.91 8.71 -18.04
N ALA A 3 12.85 9.38 -17.37
CA ALA A 3 13.83 8.69 -16.54
C ALA A 3 13.12 7.91 -15.42
N PRO A 4 13.58 6.69 -15.07
CA PRO A 4 13.03 5.94 -13.94
C PRO A 4 13.25 6.69 -12.63
N ILE A 5 12.31 6.54 -11.69
CA ILE A 5 12.49 6.94 -10.29
C ILE A 5 12.95 5.71 -9.53
N TYR A 6 14.06 5.85 -8.81
CA TYR A 6 14.54 4.81 -7.93
C TYR A 6 14.23 5.15 -6.48
N TYR A 7 14.36 4.16 -5.60
CA TYR A 7 14.07 4.29 -4.18
C TYR A 7 15.33 3.96 -3.38
N TYR A 8 15.52 4.69 -2.29
CA TYR A 8 16.63 4.51 -1.36
C TYR A 8 16.08 4.42 0.07
N SER A 9 16.85 3.77 0.96
CA SER A 9 16.52 3.74 2.38
C SER A 9 16.79 5.09 3.04
N THR A 10 15.87 5.58 3.87
CA THR A 10 16.05 6.80 4.67
C THR A 10 17.24 6.73 5.63
N ASN A 11 17.62 5.54 6.09
CA ASN A 11 18.78 5.35 6.97
C ASN A 11 20.09 5.38 6.20
N ARG A 12 20.04 5.20 4.86
CA ARG A 12 21.19 5.30 3.96
C ARG A 12 22.35 4.38 4.37
N GLN A 13 22.07 3.31 5.11
CA GLN A 13 23.06 2.28 5.47
C GLN A 13 22.97 1.09 4.51
N PHE A 14 22.09 1.20 3.51
CA PHE A 14 22.04 0.37 2.31
C PHE A 14 23.24 0.67 1.40
N SER A 15 24.46 0.32 1.84
CA SER A 15 25.63 0.20 0.95
C SER A 15 26.66 -0.79 1.50
N ASN A 16 27.13 -1.68 0.62
CA ASN A 16 28.39 -2.42 0.79
C ASN A 16 29.57 -1.71 0.09
N GLN A 17 29.44 -0.41 -0.24
CA GLN A 17 30.45 0.30 -1.02
C GLN A 17 30.91 1.61 -0.37
N SER A 18 32.22 1.75 -0.29
CA SER A 18 33.02 2.82 0.34
C SER A 18 32.95 4.18 -0.37
N SER A 19 31.97 4.40 -1.25
CA SER A 19 31.99 5.47 -2.26
C SER A 19 30.70 6.28 -2.30
N GLY A 20 30.11 6.66 -1.17
CA GLY A 20 29.11 7.74 -1.06
C GLY A 20 27.77 7.60 -1.83
N ASP A 21 27.63 6.61 -2.72
CA ASP A 21 26.42 6.26 -3.44
C ASP A 21 25.67 5.18 -2.67
N PHE A 22 24.48 5.53 -2.19
CA PHE A 22 23.57 4.58 -1.54
C PHE A 22 22.90 3.71 -2.60
N GLU A 23 22.69 2.43 -2.28
CA GLU A 23 22.05 1.49 -3.19
C GLU A 23 20.61 1.93 -3.48
N ARG A 24 20.29 1.96 -4.78
CA ARG A 24 19.02 2.40 -5.33
C ARG A 24 18.31 1.20 -5.93
N ILE A 25 17.05 1.03 -5.54
CA ILE A 25 16.22 -0.08 -6.01
C ILE A 25 15.03 0.43 -6.82
N SER A 26 14.47 -0.44 -7.66
CA SER A 26 13.23 -0.19 -8.40
C SER A 26 12.02 -0.04 -7.47
N PHE A 27 10.91 0.48 -8.00
CA PHE A 27 9.64 0.49 -7.26
C PHE A 27 9.20 -0.93 -6.93
N GLN A 28 9.29 -1.87 -7.87
CA GLN A 28 8.93 -3.26 -7.66
C GLN A 28 9.69 -3.87 -6.47
N GLU A 29 11.00 -3.65 -6.39
CA GLU A 29 11.82 -4.14 -5.27
C GLU A 29 11.39 -3.50 -3.94
N ALA A 30 11.21 -2.17 -3.91
CA ALA A 30 10.76 -1.47 -2.71
C ALA A 30 9.36 -1.92 -2.24
N LEU A 31 8.46 -2.20 -3.20
CA LEU A 31 7.11 -2.68 -2.95
C LEU A 31 7.12 -4.04 -2.23
N PHE A 32 7.94 -4.99 -2.69
CA PHE A 32 8.02 -6.33 -2.11
C PHE A 32 8.87 -6.40 -0.84
N GLN A 33 9.94 -5.60 -0.73
CA GLN A 33 10.72 -5.52 0.50
C GLN A 33 9.90 -4.87 1.63
N GLY A 34 9.08 -3.86 1.31
CA GLY A 34 8.20 -3.17 2.26
C GLY A 34 8.95 -2.24 3.21
N GLN A 35 9.96 -2.74 3.92
CA GLN A 35 10.92 -1.98 4.73
C GLN A 35 12.34 -2.30 4.27
N ALA A 36 13.25 -1.34 4.34
CA ALA A 36 14.66 -1.58 4.01
C ALA A 36 15.34 -2.45 5.08
N GLN A 37 16.40 -3.17 4.68
CA GLN A 37 17.13 -4.07 5.57
C GLN A 37 17.83 -3.36 6.73
N ASP A 38 18.18 -2.08 6.55
CA ASP A 38 18.74 -1.21 7.59
C ASP A 38 17.68 -0.56 8.49
N GLU A 39 16.47 -1.16 8.52
CA GLU A 39 15.27 -0.68 9.21
C GLU A 39 14.74 0.69 8.73
N GLY A 40 15.34 1.28 7.69
CA GLY A 40 14.87 2.51 7.09
C GLY A 40 13.60 2.32 6.23
N LEU A 41 13.02 3.44 5.83
CA LEU A 41 11.87 3.48 4.93
C LEU A 41 12.33 3.77 3.50
N PHE A 42 11.63 3.24 2.51
CA PHE A 42 11.92 3.59 1.12
C PHE A 42 11.35 4.95 0.74
N MET A 43 12.19 5.81 0.19
CA MET A 43 11.82 7.11 -0.37
C MET A 43 12.27 7.23 -1.83
N PRO A 44 11.49 7.89 -2.69
CA PRO A 44 11.90 8.12 -4.08
C PRO A 44 13.10 9.08 -4.13
N ASP A 45 14.04 8.82 -5.03
CA ASP A 45 15.26 9.62 -5.23
C ASP A 45 14.98 11.06 -5.73
N ARG A 46 13.75 11.29 -6.22
CA ARG A 46 13.20 12.61 -6.52
C ARG A 46 11.69 12.62 -6.39
N ILE A 47 11.14 13.78 -6.10
CA ILE A 47 9.69 14.02 -6.14
C ILE A 47 9.33 14.61 -7.51
N PRO A 48 8.62 13.87 -8.37
CA PRO A 48 8.22 14.36 -9.68
C PRO A 48 7.15 15.45 -9.54
N LYS A 49 7.13 16.39 -10.49
CA LYS A 49 6.17 17.49 -10.51
C LYS A 49 4.95 17.14 -11.37
N VAL A 50 3.78 17.54 -10.88
CA VAL A 50 2.56 17.67 -11.70
C VAL A 50 2.57 19.09 -12.25
N SER A 51 2.52 19.22 -13.58
CA SER A 51 2.58 20.50 -14.26
C SER A 51 1.28 21.31 -14.08
N PRO A 52 1.31 22.64 -14.24
CA PRO A 52 0.10 23.45 -14.18
C PRO A 52 -0.98 23.03 -15.19
N GLU A 53 -0.58 22.48 -16.35
CA GLU A 53 -1.52 21.96 -17.34
C GLU A 53 -2.21 20.69 -16.84
N GLU A 54 -1.46 19.75 -16.28
CA GLU A 54 -2.03 18.54 -15.67
C GLU A 54 -2.96 18.89 -14.51
N LEU A 55 -2.59 19.87 -13.66
CA LEU A 55 -3.44 20.34 -12.56
C LEU A 55 -4.78 20.93 -13.05
N ARG A 56 -4.77 21.68 -14.16
CA ARG A 56 -6.00 22.24 -14.75
C ARG A 56 -6.97 21.18 -15.26
N GLN A 57 -6.49 19.97 -15.55
CA GLN A 57 -7.35 18.89 -16.04
C GLN A 57 -7.98 18.05 -14.92
N LEU A 58 -7.46 18.13 -13.68
CA LEU A 58 -7.96 17.33 -12.55
C LEU A 58 -9.47 17.48 -12.32
N PRO A 59 -10.10 18.68 -12.42
CA PRO A 59 -11.54 18.83 -12.22
C PRO A 59 -12.42 18.07 -13.24
N HIS A 60 -11.83 17.63 -14.35
CA HIS A 60 -12.51 16.88 -15.41
C HIS A 60 -12.22 15.38 -15.37
N MET A 61 -11.47 14.92 -14.37
CA MET A 61 -11.05 13.53 -14.21
C MET A 61 -11.76 12.89 -13.02
N ARG A 62 -12.11 11.62 -13.18
CA ARG A 62 -12.54 10.76 -12.06
C ARG A 62 -11.35 10.32 -11.25
N TYR A 63 -11.59 9.87 -10.02
CA TYR A 63 -10.52 9.44 -9.12
C TYR A 63 -9.52 8.43 -9.70
N PRO A 64 -9.95 7.35 -10.43
CA PRO A 64 -9.00 6.42 -11.03
C PRO A 64 -8.09 7.07 -12.10
N GLU A 65 -8.58 8.10 -12.79
CA GLU A 65 -7.83 8.83 -13.82
C GLU A 65 -6.78 9.73 -13.16
N ILE A 66 -7.15 10.45 -12.10
CA ILE A 66 -6.20 11.21 -11.26
C ILE A 66 -5.16 10.28 -10.65
N ALA A 67 -5.57 9.13 -10.11
CA ALA A 67 -4.67 8.13 -9.56
C ALA A 67 -3.65 7.66 -10.60
N SER A 68 -4.10 7.34 -11.81
CA SER A 68 -3.22 6.90 -12.89
C SER A 68 -2.25 7.99 -13.34
N LEU A 69 -2.67 9.26 -13.36
CA LEU A 69 -1.82 10.40 -13.71
C LEU A 69 -0.74 10.61 -12.64
N VAL A 70 -1.17 10.71 -11.38
CA VAL A 70 -0.34 11.06 -10.23
C VAL A 70 0.63 9.92 -9.87
N LEU A 71 0.15 8.69 -9.78
CA LEU A 71 1.01 7.52 -9.54
C LEU A 71 1.92 7.23 -10.73
N GLY A 72 1.47 7.49 -11.96
CA GLY A 72 2.26 7.25 -13.18
C GLY A 72 3.57 8.04 -13.21
N LYS A 73 3.67 9.13 -12.45
CA LYS A 73 4.91 9.91 -12.28
C LYS A 73 5.98 9.16 -11.49
N PHE A 74 5.58 8.24 -10.62
CA PHE A 74 6.44 7.47 -9.72
C PHE A 74 6.72 6.04 -10.21
N LEU A 75 5.80 5.48 -11.00
CA LEU A 75 5.79 4.05 -11.36
C LEU A 75 6.30 3.76 -12.78
N ARG A 76 6.55 4.80 -13.58
CA ARG A 76 7.13 4.64 -14.93
C ARG A 76 8.66 4.55 -14.87
N PRO A 77 9.29 3.76 -15.75
CA PRO A 77 8.70 2.98 -16.85
C PRO A 77 8.23 1.56 -16.46
N GLU A 78 8.35 1.16 -15.19
CA GLU A 78 8.02 -0.21 -14.73
C GLU A 78 6.57 -0.62 -15.01
N ILE A 79 5.63 0.33 -14.94
CA ILE A 79 4.23 0.14 -15.30
C ILE A 79 3.85 1.10 -16.42
N SER A 80 3.31 0.56 -17.52
CA SER A 80 2.83 1.37 -18.64
C SER A 80 1.59 2.19 -18.25
N ALA A 81 1.33 3.27 -19.00
CA ALA A 81 0.16 4.12 -18.76
C ALA A 81 -1.16 3.36 -18.83
N SER A 82 -1.30 2.48 -19.82
CA SER A 82 -2.53 1.69 -20.04
C SER A 82 -2.76 0.70 -18.91
N VAL A 83 -1.71 -0.01 -18.48
CA VAL A 83 -1.79 -0.95 -17.36
C VAL A 83 -2.12 -0.21 -16.07
N LEU A 84 -1.44 0.89 -15.75
CA LEU A 84 -1.72 1.63 -14.52
C LEU A 84 -3.16 2.16 -14.50
N SER A 85 -3.67 2.63 -15.63
CA SER A 85 -5.05 3.08 -15.77
C SER A 85 -6.05 1.95 -15.53
N GLN A 86 -5.76 0.73 -15.99
CA GLN A 86 -6.57 -0.45 -15.68
C GLN A 86 -6.53 -0.77 -14.18
N LEU A 87 -5.34 -0.87 -13.57
CA LEU A 87 -5.20 -1.19 -12.15
C LEU A 87 -5.91 -0.17 -11.25
N ALA A 88 -5.84 1.12 -11.59
CA ALA A 88 -6.55 2.17 -10.85
C ALA A 88 -8.07 2.00 -10.93
N ARG A 89 -8.63 1.66 -12.09
CA ARG A 89 -10.08 1.39 -12.22
C ARG A 89 -10.52 0.15 -11.45
N GLU A 90 -9.67 -0.86 -11.38
CA GLU A 90 -9.92 -2.09 -10.59
C GLU A 90 -9.76 -1.88 -9.08
N ALA A 91 -8.96 -0.91 -8.65
CA ALA A 91 -8.74 -0.57 -7.25
C ALA A 91 -9.85 0.34 -6.69
N TYR A 92 -10.28 1.32 -7.48
CA TYR A 92 -11.20 2.37 -7.03
C TYR A 92 -12.56 2.22 -7.70
N THR A 93 -13.33 1.24 -7.23
CA THR A 93 -14.68 0.90 -7.71
C THR A 93 -15.80 1.57 -6.92
N PHE A 94 -15.45 2.52 -6.05
CA PHE A 94 -16.36 3.23 -5.15
C PHE A 94 -16.31 4.74 -5.40
N GLU A 95 -17.43 5.40 -5.14
CA GLU A 95 -17.58 6.85 -5.27
C GLU A 95 -16.93 7.58 -4.09
N ILE A 96 -16.49 8.82 -4.33
CA ILE A 96 -15.78 9.62 -3.33
C ILE A 96 -16.44 11.00 -3.28
N ALA A 97 -17.25 11.21 -2.26
CA ALA A 97 -17.97 12.47 -2.11
C ALA A 97 -17.09 13.54 -1.46
N ILE A 98 -17.20 14.78 -1.96
CA ILE A 98 -16.73 15.99 -1.29
C ILE A 98 -17.96 16.82 -0.94
N GLU A 99 -18.27 16.90 0.35
CA GLU A 99 -19.43 17.60 0.88
C GLU A 99 -19.04 19.03 1.29
N SER A 100 -19.82 20.04 0.87
CA SER A 100 -19.64 21.40 1.37
C SER A 100 -20.26 21.53 2.75
N LEU A 101 -19.48 22.07 3.71
CA LEU A 101 -19.95 22.40 5.05
C LEU A 101 -20.19 23.91 5.22
N GLY A 102 -20.27 24.65 4.11
CA GLY A 102 -20.30 26.11 4.10
C GLY A 102 -18.91 26.74 4.28
N GLU A 103 -18.80 28.07 4.21
CA GLU A 103 -17.61 28.88 4.56
C GLU A 103 -16.23 28.28 4.18
N LYS A 104 -16.02 27.90 2.91
CA LYS A 104 -14.74 27.30 2.44
C LYS A 104 -14.30 26.03 3.22
N ARG A 105 -15.24 25.34 3.87
CA ARG A 105 -15.01 24.08 4.57
C ARG A 105 -15.65 22.96 3.75
N TYR A 106 -14.88 21.90 3.57
CA TYR A 106 -15.30 20.74 2.81
C TYR A 106 -14.94 19.47 3.58
N LEU A 107 -15.78 18.46 3.48
CA LEU A 107 -15.54 17.12 4.01
C LEU A 107 -15.36 16.15 2.85
N MET A 108 -14.16 15.59 2.71
CA MET A 108 -13.92 14.49 1.78
C MET A 108 -14.20 13.15 2.47
N ARG A 109 -15.15 12.41 1.92
CA ARG A 109 -15.60 11.11 2.44
C ARG A 109 -14.64 10.00 2.03
N LEU A 110 -13.59 9.81 2.83
CA LEU A 110 -12.62 8.71 2.67
C LEU A 110 -13.10 7.39 3.31
N ASP A 111 -14.37 7.30 3.68
CA ASP A 111 -15.04 6.17 4.33
C ASP A 111 -15.99 5.42 3.39
N GLN A 112 -15.93 5.68 2.08
CA GLN A 112 -16.84 5.08 1.09
C GLN A 112 -16.30 3.78 0.47
N GLY A 113 -15.10 3.36 0.88
CA GLY A 113 -14.52 2.09 0.48
C GLY A 113 -15.18 0.87 1.14
N PRO A 114 -14.80 -0.35 0.74
CA PRO A 114 -15.45 -1.58 1.16
C PRO A 114 -15.32 -1.90 2.66
N THR A 115 -14.47 -1.21 3.41
CA THR A 115 -14.32 -1.37 4.86
C THR A 115 -14.66 -0.13 5.66
N ALA A 116 -15.21 0.89 4.98
CA ALA A 116 -15.54 2.18 5.56
C ALA A 116 -14.35 2.88 6.25
N SER A 117 -13.15 2.76 5.65
CA SER A 117 -11.93 3.37 6.18
C SER A 117 -11.09 3.95 5.06
N PHE A 118 -10.41 5.08 5.33
CA PHE A 118 -9.47 5.69 4.38
C PHE A 118 -8.33 4.75 3.97
N LYS A 119 -8.09 3.70 4.77
CA LYS A 119 -7.09 2.66 4.48
C LYS A 119 -7.44 1.84 3.24
N ASP A 120 -8.70 1.84 2.81
CA ASP A 120 -9.16 1.16 1.59
C ASP A 120 -8.45 1.68 0.35
N PHE A 121 -8.22 2.99 0.25
CA PHE A 121 -7.57 3.61 -0.90
C PHE A 121 -6.18 3.03 -1.16
N ALA A 122 -5.37 3.02 -0.11
CA ALA A 122 -4.02 2.47 -0.17
C ALA A 122 -4.02 0.95 -0.32
N ALA A 123 -4.89 0.24 0.41
CA ALA A 123 -4.95 -1.22 0.37
C ALA A 123 -5.34 -1.75 -1.02
N GLN A 124 -6.37 -1.16 -1.65
CA GLN A 124 -6.85 -1.59 -2.96
C GLN A 124 -5.78 -1.41 -4.02
N MET A 125 -5.13 -0.24 -4.07
CA MET A 125 -4.05 -0.02 -5.04
C MET A 125 -2.84 -0.91 -4.77
N LEU A 126 -2.45 -1.09 -3.51
CA LEU A 126 -1.37 -1.99 -3.12
C LEU A 126 -1.62 -3.42 -3.63
N ALA A 127 -2.83 -3.95 -3.43
CA ALA A 127 -3.19 -5.29 -3.87
C ALA A 127 -3.10 -5.44 -5.39
N ARG A 128 -3.54 -4.44 -6.16
CA ARG A 128 -3.44 -4.45 -7.63
C ARG A 128 -2.00 -4.34 -8.11
N LEU A 129 -1.17 -3.51 -7.48
CA LEU A 129 0.25 -3.38 -7.82
C LEU A 129 1.03 -4.66 -7.51
N MET A 130 0.86 -5.23 -6.31
CA MET A 130 1.50 -6.49 -5.94
C MET A 130 1.01 -7.64 -6.82
N GLY A 131 -0.30 -7.73 -7.08
CA GLY A 131 -0.86 -8.73 -7.99
C GLY A 131 -0.31 -8.61 -9.42
N TYR A 132 -0.17 -7.38 -9.93
CA TYR A 132 0.46 -7.14 -11.22
C TYR A 132 1.90 -7.63 -11.24
N PHE A 133 2.74 -7.23 -10.30
CA PHE A 133 4.15 -7.65 -10.30
C PHE A 133 4.36 -9.13 -9.95
N ASN A 134 3.41 -9.76 -9.26
CA ASN A 134 3.45 -11.18 -8.91
C ASN A 134 2.79 -12.12 -9.96
N ARG A 135 2.34 -11.59 -11.10
CA ARG A 135 1.60 -12.34 -12.14
C ARG A 135 2.30 -13.59 -12.70
N ASN A 136 3.62 -13.70 -12.52
CA ASN A 136 4.43 -14.81 -13.03
C ASN A 136 4.63 -15.95 -12.01
N GLY A 137 3.90 -15.95 -10.89
CA GLY A 137 3.64 -17.19 -10.14
C GLY A 137 4.55 -17.48 -8.95
N ASN A 138 5.05 -16.47 -8.25
CA ASN A 138 5.67 -16.71 -6.94
C ASN A 138 4.59 -16.73 -5.84
N TYR A 139 4.72 -17.68 -4.91
CA TYR A 139 3.93 -17.67 -3.68
C TYR A 139 4.48 -16.58 -2.77
N LEU A 140 3.61 -15.70 -2.29
CA LEU A 140 3.96 -14.56 -1.45
C LEU A 140 3.08 -14.57 -0.19
N ASN A 141 3.70 -14.44 0.98
CA ASN A 141 2.97 -14.39 2.25
C ASN A 141 3.02 -12.97 2.82
N LEU A 142 1.89 -12.27 2.75
CA LEU A 142 1.70 -10.92 3.28
C LEU A 142 1.36 -11.00 4.77
N LEU A 143 2.24 -10.46 5.61
CA LEU A 143 2.00 -10.32 7.05
C LEU A 143 1.52 -8.91 7.38
N VAL A 144 0.47 -8.82 8.20
CA VAL A 144 -0.09 -7.56 8.69
C VAL A 144 -0.37 -7.67 10.18
N ALA A 145 0.09 -6.70 10.95
CA ALA A 145 -0.34 -6.51 12.33
C ALA A 145 -1.36 -5.38 12.37
N THR A 146 -2.47 -5.56 13.07
CA THR A 146 -3.51 -4.53 13.15
C THR A 146 -4.15 -4.42 14.53
N SER A 147 -4.63 -3.23 14.86
CA SER A 147 -5.59 -2.98 15.94
C SER A 147 -7.04 -2.84 15.41
N GLY A 148 -7.29 -3.11 14.12
CA GLY A 148 -8.62 -3.07 13.52
C GLY A 148 -8.60 -2.80 12.01
N ASP A 149 -8.88 -1.56 11.61
CA ASP A 149 -9.21 -1.20 10.22
C ASP A 149 -8.15 -1.58 9.18
N THR A 150 -6.85 -1.54 9.55
CA THR A 150 -5.77 -1.87 8.59
C THR A 150 -5.90 -3.32 8.12
N GLY A 151 -6.19 -4.23 9.04
CA GLY A 151 -6.39 -5.63 8.71
C GLY A 151 -7.62 -5.82 7.82
N SER A 152 -8.75 -5.19 8.16
CA SER A 152 -9.96 -5.29 7.33
C SER A 152 -9.70 -4.79 5.91
N ALA A 153 -9.09 -3.61 5.76
CA ALA A 153 -8.80 -3.00 4.46
C ALA A 153 -7.85 -3.87 3.62
N ILE A 154 -6.75 -4.35 4.21
CA ILE A 154 -5.80 -5.23 3.53
C ILE A 154 -6.45 -6.57 3.19
N GLY A 155 -7.10 -7.21 4.14
CA GLY A 155 -7.76 -8.50 3.92
C GLY A 155 -8.77 -8.41 2.78
N ARG A 156 -9.60 -7.36 2.75
CA ARG A 156 -10.59 -7.18 1.68
C ARG A 156 -9.96 -6.86 0.33
N ALA A 157 -8.89 -6.05 0.31
CA ALA A 157 -8.21 -5.68 -0.94
C ALA A 157 -7.49 -6.86 -1.60
N PHE A 158 -6.89 -7.75 -0.80
CA PHE A 158 -6.12 -8.90 -1.26
C PHE A 158 -6.94 -10.19 -1.40
N GLN A 159 -8.21 -10.17 -0.99
CA GLN A 159 -9.10 -11.32 -1.16
C GLN A 159 -9.18 -11.72 -2.64
N GLY A 160 -8.83 -12.97 -2.94
CA GLY A 160 -8.86 -13.53 -4.29
C GLY A 160 -7.68 -13.13 -5.19
N ILE A 161 -6.67 -12.42 -4.70
CA ILE A 161 -5.46 -12.11 -5.49
C ILE A 161 -4.60 -13.38 -5.63
N PRO A 162 -4.40 -13.90 -6.87
CA PRO A 162 -3.64 -15.14 -7.07
C PRO A 162 -2.19 -15.04 -6.60
N GLY A 163 -1.68 -16.12 -5.99
CA GLY A 163 -0.29 -16.22 -5.54
C GLY A 163 0.05 -15.42 -4.28
N ILE A 164 -0.89 -14.67 -3.70
CA ILE A 164 -0.67 -13.90 -2.47
C ILE A 164 -1.56 -14.45 -1.35
N PHE A 165 -0.96 -14.81 -0.22
CA PHE A 165 -1.64 -15.29 0.98
C PHE A 165 -1.47 -14.25 2.08
N VAL A 166 -2.55 -13.91 2.79
CA VAL A 166 -2.54 -12.84 3.78
C VAL A 166 -2.79 -13.39 5.16
N TYR A 167 -1.93 -13.01 6.11
CA TYR A 167 -2.08 -13.34 7.53
C TYR A 167 -2.18 -12.05 8.33
N ILE A 168 -3.33 -11.86 8.96
CA ILE A 168 -3.65 -10.66 9.73
C ILE A 168 -3.58 -11.02 11.22
N LEU A 169 -2.52 -10.59 11.89
CA LEU A 169 -2.36 -10.73 13.32
C LEU A 169 -3.08 -9.57 14.02
N TYR A 170 -3.96 -9.90 14.96
CA TYR A 170 -4.67 -8.90 15.75
C TYR A 170 -4.77 -9.31 17.23
N PRO A 171 -4.66 -8.35 18.16
CA PRO A 171 -4.78 -8.62 19.60
C PRO A 171 -6.24 -8.94 19.94
N ARG A 172 -6.47 -10.12 20.54
CA ARG A 172 -7.81 -10.62 20.85
C ARG A 172 -8.68 -9.62 21.61
N GLN A 173 -8.09 -8.88 22.54
CA GLN A 173 -8.81 -8.03 23.49
C GLN A 173 -8.85 -6.54 23.10
N GLU A 174 -8.09 -6.10 22.08
CA GLU A 174 -8.00 -4.68 21.70
C GLU A 174 -8.72 -4.38 20.37
N VAL A 175 -9.45 -5.34 19.82
CA VAL A 175 -10.28 -5.17 18.62
C VAL A 175 -11.76 -5.23 19.01
N SER A 176 -12.56 -4.29 18.49
CA SER A 176 -14.01 -4.29 18.77
C SER A 176 -14.71 -5.51 18.13
N PRO A 177 -15.84 -5.99 18.67
CA PRO A 177 -16.58 -7.12 18.08
C PRO A 177 -16.95 -6.91 16.60
N LYS A 178 -17.23 -5.66 16.20
CA LYS A 178 -17.52 -5.31 14.81
C LYS A 178 -16.30 -5.46 13.91
N GLN A 179 -15.13 -5.02 14.36
CA GLN A 179 -13.88 -5.16 13.62
C GLN A 179 -13.43 -6.63 13.56
N GLU A 180 -13.57 -7.38 14.66
CA GLU A 180 -13.29 -8.82 14.68
C GLU A 180 -14.19 -9.58 13.69
N ALA A 181 -15.48 -9.27 13.65
CA ALA A 181 -16.40 -9.83 12.67
C ALA A 181 -15.99 -9.48 11.23
N GLN A 182 -15.57 -8.24 10.96
CA GLN A 182 -15.05 -7.87 9.64
C GLN A 182 -13.81 -8.69 9.27
N LEU A 183 -12.83 -8.80 10.17
CA LEU A 183 -11.59 -9.54 9.94
C LEU A 183 -11.83 -11.02 9.67
N THR A 184 -12.64 -11.66 10.53
CA THR A 184 -12.89 -13.11 10.48
C THR A 184 -13.87 -13.51 9.37
N SER A 185 -14.65 -12.57 8.83
CA SER A 185 -15.54 -12.83 7.67
C SER A 185 -14.80 -12.97 6.33
N ILE A 186 -13.55 -12.51 6.25
CA ILE A 186 -12.76 -12.54 5.01
C ILE A 186 -12.18 -13.94 4.85
N ASN A 187 -12.49 -14.59 3.73
CA ASN A 187 -12.16 -15.99 3.47
C ASN A 187 -11.30 -16.16 2.20
N GLY A 188 -10.95 -17.41 1.89
CA GLY A 188 -10.09 -17.75 0.75
C GLY A 188 -8.61 -17.71 1.14
N ASN A 189 -7.85 -16.85 0.48
CA ASN A 189 -6.39 -16.66 0.67
C ASN A 189 -6.03 -15.77 1.88
N VAL A 190 -7.02 -15.37 2.68
CA VAL A 190 -6.83 -14.49 3.85
C VAL A 190 -7.12 -15.28 5.13
N ARG A 191 -6.25 -15.11 6.13
CA ARG A 191 -6.34 -15.73 7.46
C ARG A 191 -6.20 -14.67 8.54
N ALA A 192 -7.23 -14.54 9.37
CA ALA A 192 -7.15 -13.73 10.59
C ALA A 192 -6.61 -14.60 11.73
N VAL A 193 -5.57 -14.12 12.42
CA VAL A 193 -4.88 -14.80 13.51
C VAL A 193 -5.06 -13.96 14.77
N SER A 194 -5.86 -14.47 15.71
CA SER A 194 -6.02 -13.86 17.03
C SER A 194 -4.78 -14.13 17.87
N VAL A 195 -4.20 -13.08 18.42
CA VAL A 195 -3.04 -13.13 19.31
C VAL A 195 -3.49 -12.82 20.73
N ASP A 196 -3.10 -13.67 21.67
CA ASP A 196 -3.28 -13.41 23.10
C ASP A 196 -2.15 -12.47 23.58
N GLY A 197 -2.39 -11.17 23.45
CA GLY A 197 -1.41 -10.13 23.70
C GLY A 197 -1.91 -8.76 23.25
N LYS A 198 -1.01 -7.78 23.19
CA LYS A 198 -1.32 -6.41 22.75
C LYS A 198 -0.97 -6.20 21.28
N PHE A 199 -1.40 -5.07 20.73
CA PHE A 199 -1.03 -4.67 19.37
C PHE A 199 0.50 -4.66 19.15
N ASP A 200 1.26 -4.16 20.13
CA ASP A 200 2.73 -4.14 20.06
C ASP A 200 3.34 -5.54 19.93
N ASP A 201 2.71 -6.56 20.53
CA ASP A 201 3.16 -7.95 20.44
C ASP A 201 2.91 -8.50 19.03
N CYS A 202 1.76 -8.17 18.42
CA CYS A 202 1.48 -8.49 17.02
C CYS A 202 2.52 -7.85 16.09
N GLN A 203 2.86 -6.57 16.33
CA GLN A 203 3.88 -5.87 15.54
C GLN A 203 5.28 -6.50 15.70
N LYS A 204 5.65 -6.86 16.94
CA LYS A 204 6.91 -7.56 17.22
C LYS A 204 6.97 -8.90 16.51
N MET A 205 5.91 -9.71 16.56
CA MET A 205 5.85 -11.00 15.86
C MET A 205 6.08 -10.84 14.35
N VAL A 206 5.42 -9.86 13.73
CA VAL A 206 5.62 -9.57 12.30
C VAL A 206 7.07 -9.16 12.02
N LYS A 207 7.65 -8.25 12.82
CA LYS A 207 9.06 -7.83 12.66
C LYS A 207 10.05 -8.98 12.85
N SER A 208 9.87 -9.79 13.89
CA SER A 208 10.70 -10.97 14.16
C SER A 208 10.63 -11.95 13.00
N ALA A 209 9.46 -12.15 12.39
CA ALA A 209 9.31 -13.04 11.25
C ALA A 209 10.15 -12.60 10.04
N PHE A 210 10.33 -11.29 9.81
CA PHE A 210 11.20 -10.77 8.74
C PHE A 210 12.70 -10.97 9.02
N LEU A 211 13.09 -11.02 10.29
CA LEU A 211 14.49 -11.18 10.70
C LEU A 211 14.90 -12.66 10.80
N ASP A 212 13.94 -13.57 10.87
CA ASP A 212 14.17 -15.00 11.01
C ASP A 212 14.67 -15.64 9.70
N PRO A 213 15.91 -16.17 9.67
CA PRO A 213 16.46 -16.83 8.49
C PRO A 213 15.67 -18.06 8.04
N GLU A 214 15.06 -18.81 8.97
CA GLU A 214 14.28 -20.02 8.67
C GLU A 214 12.99 -19.67 7.94
N LEU A 215 12.43 -18.48 8.19
CA LEU A 215 11.21 -18.02 7.56
C LEU A 215 11.40 -17.40 6.17
N ARG A 216 12.64 -17.22 5.71
CA ARG A 216 12.94 -16.67 4.37
C ARG A 216 12.35 -17.50 3.24
N LEU A 217 12.23 -18.82 3.43
CA LEU A 217 11.61 -19.76 2.48
C LEU A 217 10.12 -19.47 2.23
N PHE A 218 9.46 -18.74 3.12
CA PHE A 218 8.05 -18.35 2.96
C PHE A 218 7.84 -17.07 2.16
N HIS A 219 8.88 -16.42 1.65
CA HIS A 219 8.74 -15.19 0.84
C HIS A 219 7.82 -14.16 1.52
N LEU A 220 8.17 -13.80 2.75
CA LEU A 220 7.38 -12.87 3.56
C LEU A 220 7.46 -11.45 2.97
N THR A 221 6.34 -10.73 3.01
CA THR A 221 6.27 -9.29 2.69
C THR A 221 5.29 -8.58 3.62
N SER A 222 5.42 -7.27 3.78
CA SER A 222 4.63 -6.47 4.71
C SER A 222 3.59 -5.61 3.98
N GLY A 223 2.34 -5.69 4.43
CA GLY A 223 1.23 -4.84 3.97
C GLY A 223 1.01 -3.59 4.83
N ASN A 224 1.88 -3.33 5.81
CA ASN A 224 1.71 -2.26 6.79
C ASN A 224 1.98 -0.87 6.18
N SER A 225 1.63 0.19 6.93
CA SER A 225 1.72 1.59 6.49
C SER A 225 3.11 2.07 6.07
N ILE A 226 4.17 1.36 6.44
CA ILE A 226 5.55 1.67 6.07
C ILE A 226 5.88 1.33 4.60
N ASN A 227 5.06 0.49 3.96
CA ASN A 227 5.27 0.09 2.57
C ASN A 227 5.04 1.29 1.63
N ILE A 228 5.96 1.54 0.69
CA ILE A 228 5.84 2.64 -0.27
C ILE A 228 4.58 2.55 -1.15
N GLY A 229 4.11 1.33 -1.42
CA GLY A 229 2.85 1.05 -2.10
C GLY A 229 1.60 1.42 -1.29
N ARG A 230 1.74 1.74 0.01
CA ARG A 230 0.69 2.37 0.82
C ARG A 230 0.78 3.90 0.77
N LEU A 231 2.00 4.44 0.86
CA LEU A 231 2.22 5.88 0.93
C LEU A 231 1.81 6.59 -0.36
N LEU A 232 2.27 6.11 -1.53
CA LEU A 232 2.02 6.79 -2.81
C LEU A 232 0.52 6.88 -3.14
N PRO A 233 -0.31 5.82 -3.03
CA PRO A 233 -1.75 5.94 -3.29
C PRO A 233 -2.47 6.97 -2.40
N GLN A 234 -2.00 7.18 -1.16
CA GLN A 234 -2.62 8.16 -0.27
C GLN A 234 -2.42 9.61 -0.71
N MET A 235 -1.40 9.90 -1.52
CA MET A 235 -1.25 11.26 -2.04
C MET A 235 -2.38 11.65 -3.01
N VAL A 236 -3.00 10.67 -3.67
CA VAL A 236 -3.97 10.90 -4.74
C VAL A 236 -5.20 11.64 -4.26
N TYR A 237 -5.71 11.36 -3.05
CA TYR A 237 -6.90 12.05 -2.56
C TYR A 237 -6.66 13.53 -2.27
N TYR A 238 -5.41 13.97 -2.05
CA TYR A 238 -5.10 15.40 -1.96
C TYR A 238 -5.19 16.08 -3.34
N PHE A 239 -4.78 15.40 -4.42
CA PHE A 239 -4.96 15.90 -5.77
C PHE A 239 -6.43 15.90 -6.20
N TYR A 240 -7.21 14.91 -5.76
CA TYR A 240 -8.65 14.87 -6.03
C TYR A 240 -9.43 15.96 -5.26
N ALA A 241 -8.98 16.32 -4.06
CA ALA A 241 -9.60 17.36 -3.25
C ALA A 241 -9.22 18.79 -3.67
N TYR A 242 -8.10 18.97 -4.38
CA TYR A 242 -7.59 20.25 -4.87
C TYR A 242 -8.34 20.72 -6.12
#